data_AF-A0A7W4V080-F1
#
_entry.id   AF-A0A7W4V080-F1
#
_cell.length_a   1.000
_cell.length_b   1.000
_cell.length_c   1.000
_cell.angle_alpha   90.00
_cell.angle_beta   90.00
_cell.angle_gamma   90.00
#
_symmetry.space_group_name_H-M   'P 1'
#
loop_
_entity.id
_entity.type
_entity.pdbx_description
1 polymer ?
#
loop_
_entity_poly.entity_id
_entity_poly.type
_entity_poly.pdbx_seq_one_letter_code
_entity_poly.pdbx_strand_id
1 'polypeptide(L)'
;MFTHPTFSAIVTSDPVGVYVVPLLLALLGIGGIALGAWISARSALRSRLIDMNVEEAGREREFGTRAVAAVSELGIATLHVIEDLQRRGAELDAQTRPTTMAIPLSPALVAREEAATDKWRAVLAEAQFYTAGNLGDAFWSFDKQRERVVQAVNRSTSTSDLDVARVECDVWREHHARQLYRLLQVDKVRGRARVYHLAHERCLRSMTKKLTKDLQLEMEKGEQIVRAESSKEDRREKPATDE
;
A
#
# COMPACT_ATOMS: atom_id res chain seq x y z
N MET A 1 -7.71 71.48 -73.34
CA MET A 1 -6.64 71.84 -72.38
C MET A 1 -7.01 71.19 -71.05
N PHE A 2 -6.57 69.94 -70.82
CA PHE A 2 -6.86 69.18 -69.60
C PHE A 2 -5.52 68.78 -68.99
N THR A 3 -5.23 69.29 -67.79
CA THR A 3 -4.06 68.92 -67.00
C THR A 3 -4.45 67.77 -66.07
N HIS A 4 -3.92 66.58 -66.30
CA HIS A 4 -3.98 65.49 -65.33
C HIS A 4 -2.97 65.76 -64.19
N PRO A 5 -3.37 65.73 -62.92
CA PRO A 5 -2.42 65.62 -61.84
C PRO A 5 -1.92 64.17 -61.76
N THR A 6 -0.64 63.96 -62.06
CA THR A 6 0.08 62.75 -61.70
C THR A 6 0.12 62.64 -60.18
N PHE A 7 -0.70 61.75 -59.62
CA PHE A 7 -0.58 61.31 -58.24
C PHE A 7 0.71 60.49 -58.11
N SER A 8 1.78 61.16 -57.68
CA SER A 8 3.02 60.48 -57.29
C SER A 8 2.74 59.78 -55.96
N ALA A 9 2.45 58.49 -56.01
CA ALA A 9 2.42 57.65 -54.83
C ALA A 9 3.85 57.60 -54.28
N ILE A 10 4.11 58.39 -53.24
CA ILE A 10 5.31 58.23 -52.42
C ILE A 10 5.15 56.89 -51.72
N VAL A 11 5.65 55.83 -52.34
CA VAL A 11 5.98 54.60 -51.63
C VAL A 11 7.19 54.96 -50.78
N THR A 12 6.96 55.41 -49.56
CA THR A 12 7.98 55.40 -48.50
C THR A 12 8.27 53.93 -48.21
N SER A 13 9.19 53.34 -48.99
CA SER A 13 9.78 52.05 -48.69
C SER A 13 10.69 52.25 -47.49
N ASP A 14 10.15 52.23 -46.28
CA ASP A 14 10.97 52.13 -45.07
C ASP A 14 11.69 50.78 -45.12
N PRO A 15 13.02 50.74 -45.35
CA PRO A 15 13.74 49.48 -45.47
C PRO A 15 13.73 48.71 -44.15
N VAL A 16 13.47 49.41 -43.04
CA VAL A 16 13.33 48.84 -41.70
C VAL A 16 12.04 48.01 -41.58
N GLY A 17 10.93 48.44 -42.18
CA GLY A 17 9.65 47.72 -42.11
C GLY A 17 9.68 46.34 -42.80
N VAL A 18 10.48 46.21 -43.87
CA VAL A 18 10.65 44.96 -44.64
C VAL A 18 11.31 43.85 -43.82
N TYR A 19 12.20 44.20 -42.88
CA TYR A 19 12.89 43.22 -42.02
C TYR A 19 12.25 43.08 -40.63
N VAL A 20 11.65 44.15 -40.11
CA VAL A 20 11.05 44.15 -38.76
C VAL A 20 9.78 43.30 -38.71
N VAL A 21 8.92 43.35 -39.75
CA VAL A 21 7.67 42.57 -39.77
C VAL A 21 7.93 41.06 -39.80
N PRO A 22 8.79 40.50 -40.69
CA PRO A 22 9.14 39.09 -40.67
C PRO A 22 9.84 38.64 -39.38
N LEU A 23 10.69 39.50 -38.79
CA LEU A 23 11.37 39.19 -37.53
C LEU A 23 10.38 39.09 -36.36
N LEU A 24 9.42 40.01 -36.27
CA LEU A 24 8.36 39.96 -35.25
C LEU A 24 7.46 38.74 -35.43
N LEU A 25 7.10 38.39 -36.67
CA LEU A 25 6.34 37.17 -36.97
C LEU A 25 7.13 35.90 -36.62
N ALA A 26 8.44 35.88 -36.88
CA ALA A 26 9.31 34.76 -36.50
C ALA A 26 9.39 34.62 -34.97
N LEU A 27 9.55 35.73 -34.23
CA LEU A 27 9.56 35.72 -32.76
C LEU A 27 8.21 35.29 -32.17
N LEU A 28 7.09 35.73 -32.74
CA LEU A 28 5.75 35.26 -32.35
C LEU A 28 5.54 33.78 -32.67
N GLY A 29 6.04 33.31 -33.82
CA GLY A 29 6.00 31.90 -34.21
C GLY A 29 6.80 31.03 -33.24
N ILE A 30 8.03 31.41 -32.92
CA ILE A 30 8.87 30.72 -31.94
C ILE A 30 8.20 30.75 -30.55
N GLY A 31 7.66 31.89 -30.13
CA GLY A 31 6.95 32.03 -28.87
C GLY A 31 5.70 31.13 -28.79
N GLY A 32 4.92 31.05 -29.86
CA GLY A 32 3.76 30.17 -29.97
C GLY A 32 4.13 28.69 -29.92
N ILE A 33 5.19 28.28 -30.64
CA ILE A 33 5.70 26.90 -30.61
C ILE A 33 6.22 26.55 -29.21
N ALA A 34 6.97 27.45 -28.56
CA ALA A 34 7.49 27.24 -27.21
C ALA A 34 6.36 27.12 -26.17
N LEU A 35 5.32 27.95 -26.27
CA LEU A 35 4.15 27.87 -25.40
C LEU A 35 3.36 26.57 -25.63
N GLY A 36 3.16 26.19 -26.89
CA GLY A 36 2.51 24.93 -27.27
C GLY A 36 3.28 23.71 -26.75
N ALA A 37 4.61 23.71 -26.92
CA ALA A 37 5.49 22.67 -26.41
C ALA A 37 5.45 22.57 -24.88
N TRP A 38 5.43 23.71 -24.17
CA TRP A 38 5.29 23.75 -22.71
C TRP A 38 3.95 23.12 -22.28
N ILE A 39 2.83 23.56 -22.87
CA ILE A 39 1.50 23.08 -22.51
C ILE A 39 1.39 21.58 -22.79
N SER A 40 1.90 21.12 -23.94
CA SER A 40 1.93 19.70 -24.31
C SER A 40 2.76 18.87 -23.32
N ALA A 41 3.97 19.31 -22.97
CA ALA A 41 4.82 18.64 -21.99
C ALA A 41 4.14 18.54 -20.61
N ARG A 42 3.46 19.61 -20.17
CA ARG A 42 2.73 19.62 -18.89
C ARG A 42 1.54 18.67 -18.92
N SER A 43 0.81 18.61 -20.03
CA SER A 43 -0.32 17.69 -20.22
C SER A 43 0.15 16.24 -20.21
N ALA A 44 1.23 15.93 -20.94
CA ALA A 44 1.80 14.59 -21.00
C ALA A 44 2.32 14.11 -19.63
N LEU A 45 2.99 14.97 -18.87
CA LEU A 45 3.42 14.66 -17.50
C LEU A 45 2.22 14.38 -16.58
N ARG A 46 1.14 15.16 -16.72
CA ARG A 46 -0.07 14.96 -15.92
C ARG A 46 -0.75 13.63 -16.24
N SER A 47 -0.89 13.30 -17.51
CA SER A 47 -1.45 12.01 -17.94
C SER A 47 -0.62 10.87 -17.37
N ARG A 48 0.70 10.87 -17.58
CA ARG A 48 1.58 9.82 -17.05
C ARG A 48 1.51 9.68 -15.54
N LEU A 49 1.45 10.80 -14.80
CA LEU A 49 1.30 10.74 -13.33
C LEU A 49 -0.05 10.16 -12.92
N ILE A 50 -1.13 10.50 -13.61
CA ILE A 50 -2.45 9.92 -13.38
C ILE A 50 -2.43 8.42 -13.70
N ASP A 51 -1.89 8.03 -14.86
CA ASP A 51 -1.81 6.63 -15.29
C ASP A 51 -1.01 5.78 -14.29
N MET A 52 0.15 6.29 -13.84
CA MET A 52 0.98 5.63 -12.83
C MET A 52 0.26 5.47 -11.50
N ASN A 53 -0.45 6.51 -11.03
CA ASN A 53 -1.22 6.43 -9.78
C ASN A 53 -2.46 5.52 -9.92
N VAL A 54 -3.08 5.45 -11.10
CA VAL A 54 -4.19 4.53 -11.37
C VAL A 54 -3.71 3.08 -11.34
N GLU A 55 -2.56 2.80 -11.94
CA GLU A 55 -1.95 1.47 -11.93
C GLU A 55 -1.53 1.05 -10.51
N GLU A 56 -0.88 1.94 -9.76
CA GLU A 56 -0.48 1.73 -8.37
C GLU A 56 -1.70 1.49 -7.48
N ALA A 57 -2.74 2.32 -7.58
CA ALA A 57 -4.00 2.11 -6.86
C ALA A 57 -4.72 0.81 -7.27
N GLY A 58 -4.51 0.35 -8.51
CA GLY A 58 -4.96 -0.96 -8.99
C GLY A 58 -4.29 -2.09 -8.22
N ARG A 59 -2.96 -2.07 -8.14
CA ARG A 59 -2.15 -3.05 -7.40
C ARG A 59 -2.45 -3.03 -5.90
N GLU A 60 -2.54 -1.86 -5.27
CA GLU A 60 -2.94 -1.70 -3.86
C GLU A 60 -4.33 -2.32 -3.59
N ARG A 61 -5.28 -2.15 -4.53
CA ARG A 61 -6.62 -2.73 -4.40
C ARG A 61 -6.63 -4.25 -4.51
N GLU A 62 -5.86 -4.80 -5.44
CA GLU A 62 -5.71 -6.26 -5.59
C GLU A 62 -5.08 -6.86 -4.33
N PHE A 63 -4.00 -6.25 -3.84
CA PHE A 63 -3.40 -6.59 -2.55
C PHE A 63 -4.42 -6.54 -1.41
N GLY A 64 -5.15 -5.43 -1.27
CA GLY A 64 -6.17 -5.30 -0.22
C GLY A 64 -7.27 -6.36 -0.31
N THR A 65 -7.64 -6.80 -1.52
CA THR A 65 -8.61 -7.88 -1.72
C THR A 65 -8.04 -9.24 -1.30
N ARG A 66 -6.78 -9.53 -1.66
CA ARG A 66 -6.07 -10.73 -1.21
C ARG A 66 -5.92 -10.76 0.32
N ALA A 67 -5.57 -9.62 0.93
CA ALA A 67 -5.40 -9.51 2.36
C ALA A 67 -6.70 -9.78 3.12
N VAL A 68 -7.82 -9.19 2.69
CA VAL A 68 -9.14 -9.44 3.30
C VAL A 68 -9.55 -10.91 3.18
N ALA A 69 -9.31 -11.51 2.01
CA ALA A 69 -9.60 -12.93 1.79
C ALA A 69 -8.76 -13.83 2.70
N ALA A 70 -7.45 -13.61 2.78
CA ALA A 70 -6.53 -14.40 3.61
C ALA A 70 -6.89 -14.29 5.10
N VAL A 71 -7.17 -13.08 5.60
CA VAL A 71 -7.58 -12.86 7.00
C VAL A 71 -8.88 -13.56 7.33
N SER A 72 -9.87 -13.48 6.43
CA SER A 72 -11.15 -14.17 6.61
C SER A 72 -10.99 -15.68 6.61
N GLU A 73 -10.26 -16.21 5.63
CA GLU A 73 -10.03 -17.65 5.48
C GLU A 73 -9.29 -18.23 6.68
N LEU A 74 -8.22 -17.55 7.12
CA LEU A 74 -7.44 -17.95 8.28
C LEU A 74 -8.28 -17.93 9.55
N GLY A 75 -8.99 -16.83 9.83
CA GLY A 75 -9.84 -16.75 11.01
C GLY A 75 -10.93 -17.84 11.07
N ILE A 76 -11.55 -18.17 9.93
CA ILE A 76 -12.55 -19.24 9.84
C ILE A 76 -11.90 -20.62 10.02
N ALA A 77 -10.74 -20.86 9.40
CA ALA A 77 -10.03 -22.13 9.52
C ALA A 77 -9.60 -22.39 10.97
N THR A 78 -9.02 -21.40 11.64
CA THR A 78 -8.63 -21.50 13.06
C THR A 78 -9.83 -21.74 13.97
N LEU A 79 -10.96 -21.04 13.75
CA LEU A 79 -12.17 -21.28 14.55
C LEU A 79 -12.65 -22.73 14.42
N HIS A 80 -12.71 -23.28 13.20
CA HIS A 80 -13.15 -24.66 13.01
C HIS A 80 -12.23 -25.68 13.68
N VAL A 81 -10.93 -25.41 13.77
CA VAL A 81 -9.99 -26.24 14.54
C VAL A 81 -10.34 -26.21 16.02
N ILE A 82 -10.58 -25.03 16.58
CA ILE A 82 -10.97 -24.88 18.00
C ILE A 82 -12.30 -25.59 18.27
N GLU A 83 -13.30 -25.41 17.41
CA GLU A 83 -14.61 -26.04 17.54
C GLU A 83 -14.56 -27.57 17.46
N ASP A 84 -13.72 -28.13 16.58
CA ASP A 84 -13.52 -29.58 16.49
C ASP A 84 -12.82 -30.12 17.75
N LEU A 85 -11.83 -29.41 18.28
CA LEU A 85 -11.18 -29.76 19.55
C LEU A 85 -12.17 -29.72 20.72
N GLN A 86 -13.02 -28.70 20.80
CA GLN A 86 -14.05 -28.59 21.83
C GLN A 86 -15.06 -29.74 21.76
N ARG A 87 -15.56 -30.04 20.55
CA ARG A 87 -16.50 -31.13 20.34
C ARG A 87 -15.91 -32.48 20.77
N ARG A 88 -14.69 -32.78 20.33
CA ARG A 88 -14.00 -34.03 20.69
C ARG A 88 -13.65 -34.08 22.18
N GLY A 89 -13.31 -32.96 22.78
CA GLY A 89 -13.07 -32.84 24.22
C GLY A 89 -14.30 -33.19 25.03
N ALA A 90 -15.46 -32.61 24.67
CA ALA A 90 -16.73 -32.92 25.31
C ALA A 90 -17.15 -34.39 25.16
N GLU A 91 -16.90 -35.01 24.00
CA GLU A 91 -17.15 -36.44 23.76
C GLU A 91 -16.29 -37.35 24.66
N LEU A 92 -15.05 -36.94 24.96
CA LEU A 92 -14.12 -37.67 25.83
C LEU A 92 -14.46 -37.49 27.31
N ASP A 93 -14.83 -36.26 27.72
CA ASP A 93 -15.25 -35.94 29.09
C ASP A 93 -16.52 -36.74 29.46
N ALA A 94 -17.46 -36.90 28.52
CA ALA A 94 -18.66 -37.72 28.69
C ALA A 94 -18.36 -39.21 28.92
N GLN A 95 -17.18 -39.70 28.51
CA GLN A 95 -16.75 -41.09 28.68
C GLN A 95 -16.02 -41.37 30.01
N THR A 96 -16.00 -40.40 30.94
CA THR A 96 -15.45 -40.53 32.31
C THR A 96 -13.99 -40.99 32.37
N ARG A 97 -13.19 -40.69 31.34
CA ARG A 97 -11.74 -40.87 31.37
C ARG A 97 -11.07 -39.55 31.76
N PRO A 98 -10.16 -39.53 32.75
CA PRO A 98 -9.39 -38.32 33.05
C PRO A 98 -8.48 -38.05 31.86
N THR A 99 -8.83 -37.06 31.05
CA THR A 99 -8.15 -36.80 29.78
C THR A 99 -7.19 -35.64 29.95
N THR A 100 -5.90 -35.93 30.08
CA THR A 100 -4.88 -34.98 29.67
C THR A 100 -5.00 -34.88 28.15
N MET A 101 -5.42 -33.73 27.63
CA MET A 101 -5.79 -33.56 26.21
C MET A 101 -4.63 -33.87 25.24
N ALA A 102 -4.51 -35.12 24.82
CA ALA A 102 -3.84 -35.52 23.59
C ALA A 102 -4.92 -35.84 22.54
N ILE A 103 -5.81 -34.89 22.26
CA ILE A 103 -6.86 -35.06 21.25
C ILE A 103 -6.20 -34.94 19.88
N PRO A 104 -6.20 -35.99 19.04
CA PRO A 104 -5.65 -35.89 17.70
C PRO A 104 -6.48 -34.90 16.88
N LEU A 105 -5.80 -33.92 16.30
CA LEU A 105 -6.40 -32.96 15.38
C LEU A 105 -6.92 -33.66 14.12
N SER A 106 -8.04 -33.18 13.58
CA SER A 106 -8.54 -33.63 12.28
C SER A 106 -7.53 -33.29 11.16
N PRO A 107 -6.98 -34.28 10.42
CA PRO A 107 -6.00 -34.01 9.37
C PRO A 107 -6.51 -33.03 8.30
N ALA A 108 -7.81 -33.08 7.98
CA ALA A 108 -8.43 -32.19 7.00
C ALA A 108 -8.53 -30.74 7.50
N LEU A 109 -8.76 -30.53 8.81
CA LEU A 109 -8.82 -29.19 9.39
C LEU A 109 -7.42 -28.60 9.55
N VAL A 110 -6.43 -29.42 9.92
CA VAL A 110 -5.01 -29.02 9.98
C VAL A 110 -4.53 -28.58 8.60
N ALA A 111 -4.71 -29.41 7.57
CA ALA A 111 -4.29 -29.06 6.21
C ALA A 111 -4.95 -27.75 5.70
N ARG A 112 -6.20 -27.50 6.10
CA ARG A 112 -6.90 -26.25 5.77
C ARG A 112 -6.33 -25.05 6.53
N GLU A 113 -6.05 -25.20 7.81
CA GLU A 113 -5.44 -24.15 8.64
C GLU A 113 -4.03 -23.82 8.15
N GLU A 114 -3.21 -24.82 7.84
CA GLU A 114 -1.87 -24.66 7.28
C GLU A 114 -1.91 -23.87 5.97
N ALA A 115 -2.78 -24.27 5.03
CA ALA A 115 -2.96 -23.57 3.77
C ALA A 115 -3.41 -22.10 3.95
N ALA A 116 -4.29 -21.84 4.92
CA ALA A 116 -4.75 -20.48 5.22
C ALA A 116 -3.64 -19.64 5.89
N THR A 117 -2.85 -20.26 6.76
CA THR A 117 -1.68 -19.64 7.39
C THR A 117 -0.61 -19.29 6.36
N ASP A 118 -0.36 -20.16 5.37
CA ASP A 118 0.61 -19.88 4.31
C ASP A 118 0.13 -18.75 3.38
N LYS A 119 -1.16 -18.71 3.04
CA LYS A 119 -1.75 -17.57 2.33
C LYS A 119 -1.56 -16.27 3.10
N TRP A 120 -1.80 -16.29 4.41
CA TRP A 120 -1.59 -15.12 5.26
C TRP A 120 -0.12 -14.71 5.33
N ARG A 121 0.82 -15.64 5.46
CA ARG A 121 2.26 -15.35 5.46
C ARG A 121 2.70 -14.70 4.15
N ALA A 122 2.20 -15.18 3.01
CA ALA A 122 2.47 -14.57 1.71
C ALA A 122 1.96 -13.13 1.66
N VAL A 123 0.73 -12.88 2.14
CA VAL A 123 0.16 -11.53 2.26
C VAL A 123 0.99 -10.66 3.21
N LEU A 124 1.44 -11.19 4.35
CA LEU A 124 2.21 -10.44 5.33
C LEU A 124 3.59 -10.03 4.79
N ALA A 125 4.23 -10.90 4.01
CA ALA A 125 5.46 -10.57 3.29
C ALA A 125 5.21 -9.49 2.23
N GLU A 126 4.13 -9.62 1.45
CA GLU A 126 3.73 -8.62 0.46
C GLU A 126 3.39 -7.26 1.12
N ALA A 127 2.79 -7.27 2.32
CA ALA A 127 2.42 -6.07 3.06
C ALA A 127 3.61 -5.15 3.39
N GLN A 128 4.82 -5.70 3.50
CA GLN A 128 6.04 -4.91 3.74
C GLN A 128 6.32 -3.90 2.60
N PHE A 129 5.81 -4.16 1.40
CA PHE A 129 6.00 -3.30 0.23
C PHE A 129 4.84 -2.33 -0.01
N TYR A 130 3.61 -2.71 0.38
CA TYR A 130 2.40 -1.92 0.09
C TYR A 130 1.87 -1.13 1.28
N THR A 131 2.43 -1.33 2.48
CA THR A 131 1.85 -0.74 3.69
C THR A 131 2.90 -0.02 4.53
N ALA A 132 2.49 1.09 5.15
CA ALA A 132 3.29 1.87 6.07
C ALA A 132 2.43 2.48 7.17
N GLY A 133 3.07 2.93 8.26
CA GLY A 133 2.42 3.55 9.42
C GLY A 133 1.29 2.67 9.99
N ASN A 134 0.16 3.29 10.30
CA ASN A 134 -0.97 2.64 10.97
C ASN A 134 -1.47 1.36 10.26
N LEU A 135 -1.38 1.29 8.92
CA LEU A 135 -1.81 0.10 8.19
C LEU A 135 -0.83 -1.05 8.40
N GLY A 136 0.47 -0.80 8.29
CA GLY A 136 1.51 -1.78 8.60
C GLY A 136 1.45 -2.27 10.05
N ASP A 137 1.23 -1.35 10.99
CA ASP A 137 1.04 -1.68 12.41
C ASP A 137 -0.18 -2.58 12.63
N ALA A 138 -1.25 -2.41 11.85
CA ALA A 138 -2.43 -3.26 11.92
C ALA A 138 -2.19 -4.68 11.39
N PHE A 139 -1.40 -4.84 10.31
CA PHE A 139 -0.96 -6.17 9.83
C PHE A 139 -0.17 -6.89 10.92
N TRP A 140 0.77 -6.19 11.56
CA TRP A 140 1.57 -6.74 12.65
C TRP A 140 0.74 -7.07 13.89
N SER A 141 -0.18 -6.19 14.27
CA SER A 141 -1.08 -6.42 15.41
C SER A 141 -2.00 -7.61 15.16
N PHE A 142 -2.48 -7.79 13.93
CA PHE A 142 -3.29 -8.95 13.57
C PHE A 142 -2.48 -10.25 13.70
N ASP A 143 -1.22 -10.25 13.25
CA ASP A 143 -0.36 -11.43 13.35
C ASP A 143 0.01 -11.78 14.80
N LYS A 144 0.31 -10.78 15.63
CA LYS A 144 0.55 -10.97 17.06
C LYS A 144 -0.66 -11.55 17.78
N GLN A 145 -1.87 -11.13 17.40
CA GLN A 145 -3.07 -11.68 17.99
C GLN A 145 -3.32 -13.13 17.52
N ARG A 146 -3.00 -13.47 16.26
CA ARG A 146 -2.97 -14.87 15.78
C ARG A 146 -2.07 -15.73 16.68
N GLU A 147 -0.87 -15.24 16.98
CA GLU A 147 0.08 -15.95 17.85
C GLU A 147 -0.52 -16.23 19.23
N ARG A 148 -1.24 -15.27 19.82
CA ARG A 148 -1.93 -15.46 21.11
C ARG A 148 -2.99 -16.54 21.04
N VAL A 149 -3.78 -16.59 19.97
CA VAL A 149 -4.78 -17.67 19.77
C VAL A 149 -4.07 -19.03 19.70
N VAL A 150 -3.00 -19.14 18.91
CA VAL A 150 -2.22 -20.39 18.80
C VAL A 150 -1.62 -20.79 20.15
N GLN A 151 -1.08 -19.84 20.91
CA GLN A 151 -0.56 -20.10 22.25
C GLN A 151 -1.66 -20.55 23.22
N ALA A 152 -2.86 -19.96 23.16
CA ALA A 152 -4.00 -20.36 23.98
C ALA A 152 -4.46 -21.80 23.65
N VAL A 153 -4.53 -22.16 22.35
CA VAL A 153 -4.82 -23.53 21.92
C VAL A 153 -3.74 -24.50 22.40
N ASN A 154 -2.46 -24.18 22.20
CA ASN A 154 -1.35 -25.06 22.58
C ASN A 154 -1.20 -25.25 24.10
N ARG A 155 -1.64 -24.28 24.91
CA ARG A 155 -1.64 -24.38 26.38
C ARG A 155 -2.90 -25.05 26.93
N SER A 156 -3.89 -25.32 26.08
CA SER A 156 -5.14 -25.96 26.54
C SER A 156 -4.87 -27.38 27.02
N THR A 157 -5.30 -27.65 28.26
CA THR A 157 -5.19 -28.99 28.87
C THR A 157 -6.56 -29.59 29.13
N SER A 158 -7.60 -28.77 29.05
CA SER A 158 -9.01 -29.11 29.31
C SER A 158 -9.94 -28.41 28.32
N THR A 159 -11.17 -28.90 28.21
CA THR A 159 -12.22 -28.30 27.38
C THR A 159 -12.51 -26.85 27.78
N SER A 160 -12.42 -26.49 29.07
CA SER A 160 -12.59 -25.11 29.54
C SER A 160 -11.46 -24.17 29.10
N ASP A 161 -10.24 -24.67 28.90
CA ASP A 161 -9.14 -23.85 28.39
C ASP A 161 -9.36 -23.49 26.90
N LEU A 162 -10.06 -24.34 26.15
CA LEU A 162 -10.43 -24.07 24.77
C LEU A 162 -11.47 -22.95 24.64
N ASP A 163 -12.30 -22.71 25.67
CA ASP A 163 -13.21 -21.55 25.68
C ASP A 163 -12.42 -20.24 25.71
N VAL A 164 -11.28 -20.20 26.42
CA VAL A 164 -10.37 -19.05 26.40
C VAL A 164 -9.80 -18.85 24.99
N ALA A 165 -9.34 -19.93 24.35
CA ALA A 165 -8.84 -19.86 22.98
C ALA A 165 -9.92 -19.39 21.98
N ARG A 166 -11.17 -19.82 22.17
CA ARG A 166 -12.32 -19.38 21.37
C ARG A 166 -12.57 -17.87 21.52
N VAL A 167 -12.60 -17.37 22.76
CA VAL A 167 -12.79 -15.93 23.03
C VAL A 167 -11.67 -15.10 22.39
N GLU A 168 -10.42 -15.52 22.52
CA GLU A 168 -9.29 -14.85 21.86
C GLU A 168 -9.40 -14.89 20.32
N CYS A 169 -9.91 -16.00 19.77
CA CYS A 169 -10.16 -16.14 18.33
C CYS A 169 -11.27 -15.20 17.86
N ASP A 170 -12.34 -15.03 18.64
CA ASP A 170 -13.43 -14.10 18.33
C ASP A 170 -12.94 -12.65 18.39
N VAL A 171 -12.16 -12.27 19.41
CA VAL A 171 -11.53 -10.93 19.47
C VAL A 171 -10.63 -10.70 18.25
N TRP A 172 -9.83 -11.69 17.87
CA TRP A 172 -8.97 -11.61 16.70
C TRP A 172 -9.75 -11.40 15.40
N ARG A 173 -10.79 -12.21 15.17
CA ARG A 173 -11.64 -12.16 13.96
C ARG A 173 -12.54 -10.94 13.91
N GLU A 174 -13.03 -10.46 15.05
CA GLU A 174 -13.98 -9.36 15.09
C GLU A 174 -13.33 -8.00 15.26
N HIS A 175 -12.31 -7.89 16.10
CA HIS A 175 -11.66 -6.61 16.37
C HIS A 175 -10.53 -6.35 15.39
N HIS A 176 -9.51 -7.20 15.38
CA HIS A 176 -8.29 -6.97 14.62
C HIS A 176 -8.53 -7.09 13.11
N ALA A 177 -9.30 -8.09 12.65
CA ALA A 177 -9.65 -8.18 11.23
C ALA A 177 -10.45 -6.95 10.76
N ARG A 178 -11.45 -6.49 11.54
CA ARG A 178 -12.24 -5.30 11.17
C ARG A 178 -11.38 -4.03 11.16
N GLN A 179 -10.43 -3.90 12.09
CA GLN A 179 -9.50 -2.76 12.09
C GLN A 179 -8.66 -2.75 10.82
N LEU A 180 -8.09 -3.90 10.44
CA LEU A 180 -7.37 -4.06 9.18
C LEU A 180 -8.24 -3.67 7.98
N TYR A 181 -9.49 -4.15 7.94
CA TYR A 181 -10.43 -3.85 6.85
C TYR A 181 -10.74 -2.36 6.73
N ARG A 182 -10.96 -1.69 7.87
CA ARG A 182 -11.21 -0.24 7.89
C ARG A 182 -10.00 0.54 7.40
N LEU A 183 -8.80 0.16 7.80
CA LEU A 183 -7.58 0.82 7.36
C LEU A 183 -7.31 0.60 5.86
N LEU A 184 -7.54 -0.61 5.35
CA LEU A 184 -7.49 -0.88 3.90
C LEU A 184 -8.53 -0.05 3.11
N GLN A 185 -9.73 0.16 3.66
CA GLN A 185 -10.73 1.04 3.05
C GLN A 185 -10.30 2.50 3.04
N VAL A 186 -9.73 3.00 4.15
CA VAL A 186 -9.20 4.36 4.23
C VAL A 186 -8.09 4.56 3.20
N ASP A 187 -7.19 3.60 3.08
CA ASP A 187 -6.05 3.70 2.17
C ASP A 187 -6.49 3.67 0.70
N LYS A 188 -7.46 2.81 0.35
CA LYS A 188 -8.15 2.85 -0.95
C LYS A 188 -8.75 4.22 -1.27
N VAL A 189 -9.41 4.88 -0.31
CA VAL A 189 -9.99 6.21 -0.50
C VAL A 189 -8.89 7.27 -0.65
N ARG A 190 -7.79 7.14 0.10
CA ARG A 190 -6.61 8.00 -0.02
C ARG A 190 -5.97 7.90 -1.41
N GLY A 191 -5.81 6.70 -1.95
CA GLY A 191 -5.37 6.49 -3.34
C GLY A 191 -6.24 7.23 -4.36
N ARG A 192 -7.57 7.12 -4.24
CA ARG A 192 -8.50 7.85 -5.12
C ARG A 192 -8.40 9.37 -4.95
N ALA A 193 -8.28 9.86 -3.72
CA ALA A 193 -8.13 11.29 -3.46
C ALA A 193 -6.84 11.86 -4.10
N ARG A 194 -5.73 11.10 -4.08
CA ARG A 194 -4.48 11.47 -4.77
C ARG A 194 -4.71 11.67 -6.28
N VAL A 195 -5.41 10.74 -6.94
CA VAL A 195 -5.74 10.84 -8.38
C VAL A 195 -6.61 12.07 -8.68
N TYR A 196 -7.67 12.32 -7.91
CA TYR A 196 -8.52 13.50 -8.11
C TYR A 196 -7.77 14.82 -7.86
N HIS A 197 -6.89 14.84 -6.87
CA HIS A 197 -6.06 16.00 -6.58
C HIS A 197 -5.08 16.29 -7.73
N LEU A 198 -4.42 15.27 -8.29
CA LEU A 198 -3.59 15.39 -9.50
C LEU A 198 -4.39 15.85 -10.73
N ALA A 199 -5.64 15.42 -10.84
CA ALA A 199 -6.55 15.84 -11.89
C ALA A 199 -7.09 17.27 -11.68
N HIS A 200 -7.04 17.85 -10.49
CA HIS A 200 -7.54 19.20 -10.26
C HIS A 200 -6.43 20.25 -10.18
N GLU A 201 -5.30 19.94 -9.52
CA GLU A 201 -4.26 20.92 -9.30
C GLU A 201 -3.45 21.23 -10.55
N ARG A 202 -3.18 22.53 -10.74
CA ARG A 202 -2.23 22.99 -11.74
C ARG A 202 -0.78 22.74 -11.29
N CYS A 203 -0.47 22.56 -10.01
CA CYS A 203 0.90 22.65 -9.49
C CYS A 203 1.66 21.31 -9.39
N LEU A 204 1.71 20.54 -10.49
CA LEU A 204 2.39 19.23 -10.56
C LEU A 204 3.85 19.28 -10.07
N ARG A 205 4.58 20.37 -10.36
CA ARG A 205 5.98 20.53 -9.97
C ARG A 205 6.19 20.54 -8.45
N SER A 206 5.26 21.15 -7.70
CA SER A 206 5.32 21.17 -6.24
C SER A 206 5.02 19.79 -5.66
N MET A 207 4.03 19.11 -6.23
CA MET A 207 3.63 17.78 -5.79
C MET A 207 4.71 16.72 -6.07
N THR A 208 5.34 16.75 -7.26
CA THR A 208 6.47 15.86 -7.56
C THR A 208 7.63 16.11 -6.60
N LYS A 209 7.97 17.38 -6.32
CA LYS A 209 9.01 17.70 -5.32
C LYS A 209 8.68 17.17 -3.93
N LYS A 210 7.41 17.28 -3.52
CA LYS A 210 6.95 16.76 -2.22
C LYS A 210 7.04 15.24 -2.18
N LEU A 211 6.56 14.55 -3.21
CA LEU A 211 6.62 13.09 -3.33
C LEU A 211 8.08 12.58 -3.30
N THR A 212 8.99 13.24 -4.04
CA THR A 212 10.41 12.90 -4.00
C THR A 212 11.00 13.06 -2.59
N LYS A 213 10.63 14.13 -1.87
CA LYS A 213 11.10 14.34 -0.50
C LYS A 213 10.54 13.28 0.46
N ASP A 214 9.27 12.93 0.33
CA ASP A 214 8.63 11.91 1.16
C ASP A 214 9.28 10.53 0.92
N LEU A 215 9.52 10.17 -0.35
CA LEU A 215 10.25 8.94 -0.72
C LEU A 215 11.70 8.93 -0.21
N GLN A 216 12.41 10.06 -0.30
CA GLN A 216 13.77 10.16 0.26
C GLN A 216 13.77 9.95 1.77
N LEU A 217 12.81 10.52 2.50
CA LEU A 217 12.67 10.29 3.94
C LEU A 217 12.35 8.83 4.28
N GLU A 218 11.53 8.16 3.47
CA GLU A 218 11.27 6.73 3.64
C GLU A 218 12.51 5.89 3.36
N MET A 219 13.28 6.20 2.32
CA MET A 219 14.56 5.54 2.04
C MET A 219 15.55 5.73 3.19
N GLU A 220 15.72 6.96 3.69
CA GLU A 220 16.61 7.26 4.82
C GLU A 220 16.18 6.50 6.09
N LYS A 221 14.88 6.42 6.37
CA LYS A 221 14.36 5.61 7.48
C LYS A 221 14.62 4.12 7.28
N GLY A 222 14.40 3.60 6.08
CA GLY A 222 14.71 2.22 5.73
C GLY A 222 16.19 1.89 5.93
N GLU A 223 17.08 2.75 5.44
CA GLU A 223 18.52 2.62 5.65
C GLU A 223 18.90 2.67 7.14
N GLN A 224 18.26 3.53 7.92
CA GLN A 224 18.48 3.60 9.37
C GLN A 224 18.06 2.31 10.09
N ILE A 225 16.92 1.72 9.71
CA ILE A 225 16.46 0.44 10.27
C ILE A 225 17.47 -0.66 9.94
N VAL A 226 17.90 -0.78 8.68
CA VAL A 226 18.90 -1.77 8.25
C VAL A 226 20.21 -1.61 9.01
N ARG A 227 20.72 -0.37 9.16
CA ARG A 227 21.95 -0.10 9.94
C ARG A 227 21.78 -0.41 11.43
N ALA A 228 20.59 -0.16 11.98
CA ALA A 228 20.28 -0.47 13.38
C ALA A 228 20.18 -1.99 13.63
N GLU A 229 19.76 -2.77 12.63
CA GLU A 229 19.73 -4.24 12.71
C GLU A 229 21.13 -4.83 12.53
N SER A 230 21.89 -4.39 11.53
CA SER A 230 23.27 -4.86 11.31
C SER A 230 24.17 -4.61 12.53
N SER A 231 24.04 -3.43 13.15
CA SER A 231 24.80 -3.09 14.36
C SER A 231 24.40 -3.88 15.62
N LYS A 232 23.20 -4.49 15.66
CA LYS A 232 22.80 -5.41 16.73
C LYS A 232 23.36 -6.80 16.50
N GLU A 233 23.47 -7.23 15.25
CA GLU A 233 24.04 -8.50 14.84
C GLU A 233 25.56 -8.52 15.10
N ASP A 234 26.28 -7.46 14.71
CA ASP A 234 27.70 -7.27 15.01
C ASP A 234 28.03 -7.30 16.53
N ARG A 235 27.07 -6.86 17.37
CA ARG A 235 27.21 -6.91 18.84
C ARG A 235 26.93 -8.30 19.43
N ARG A 236 26.19 -9.15 18.73
CA ARG A 236 25.93 -10.54 19.15
C ARG A 236 27.07 -11.47 18.75
N GLU A 237 27.75 -11.18 17.65
CA GLU A 237 28.88 -11.98 17.16
C GLU A 237 30.22 -11.70 17.86
N LYS A 238 30.33 -10.62 18.64
CA LYS A 238 31.44 -10.42 19.58
C LYS A 238 31.05 -10.99 20.95
N PRO A 239 31.34 -12.27 21.27
CA PRO A 239 31.36 -12.70 22.66
C PRO A 239 32.40 -11.87 23.39
N ALA A 240 32.14 -11.53 24.65
CA ALA A 240 33.09 -10.85 25.52
C ALA A 240 34.34 -11.72 25.72
N THR A 241 35.29 -11.63 24.80
CA THR A 241 36.69 -11.94 25.06
C THR A 241 37.26 -10.69 25.70
N ASP A 242 37.19 -10.63 27.03
CA ASP A 242 38.09 -9.89 27.91
C ASP A 242 37.74 -10.29 29.36
N GLU A 243 38.24 -11.48 29.75
CA GLU A 243 38.71 -11.76 31.11
C GLU A 243 40.21 -12.07 31.04
#